data_AF-A0A9N9G5M6-F1
#
_entry.id   AF-A0A9N9G5M6-F1
#
_cell.length_a   1.000
_cell.length_b   1.000
_cell.length_c   1.000
_cell.angle_alpha   90.00
_cell.angle_beta   90.00
_cell.angle_gamma   90.00
#
_symmetry.space_group_name_H-M   'P 1'
#
loop_
_entity.id
_entity.type
_entity.pdbx_description
1 polymer ?
#
loop_
_entity_poly.entity_id
_entity_poly.type
_entity_poly.pdbx_seq_one_letter_code
_entity_poly.pdbx_strand_id
1 'polypeptide(L)'
;MRNNFVMATHNSYAFGNAIAANQHYNISTQLKDGVRVFLLAVLKNPDPTKSDIELCHTSCELLDAGTAADTLQNIATFLQNNPNDIITIFWRNYFSNLTAADIKTASDKADQRRPIYMLNHFLYTEVKSGPLDIDLPTRVTANLTNSASLQKHAQNCTTIFKQFPNFITVDFYDQGSPNLNPFSIVANYNGVQYTPTTYGNGVLPNDIATSNSAKIDLQTSLFTAFVSLLIVFIFAVVEL
;
A
#
# COMPACT_ATOMS: atom_id res chain seq x y z
N MET A 1 -8.66 29.87 -8.63
CA MET A 1 -8.45 28.56 -8.00
C MET A 1 -6.97 28.22 -8.14
N ARG A 2 -6.25 27.92 -7.06
CA ARG A 2 -4.88 27.38 -7.18
C ARG A 2 -5.01 25.90 -7.45
N ASN A 3 -4.46 25.45 -8.58
CA ASN A 3 -4.39 24.04 -8.91
C ASN A 3 -3.28 23.39 -8.08
N ASN A 4 -3.62 22.42 -7.23
CA ASN A 4 -2.66 21.66 -6.43
C ASN A 4 -2.38 20.32 -7.14
N PHE A 5 -1.64 20.37 -8.26
CA PHE A 5 -1.16 19.16 -8.94
C PHE A 5 0.24 18.81 -8.44
N VAL A 6 0.45 17.55 -8.07
CA VAL A 6 1.71 17.06 -7.50
C VAL A 6 2.12 15.79 -8.23
N MET A 7 3.39 15.70 -8.63
CA MET A 7 3.93 14.53 -9.34
C MET A 7 4.25 13.39 -8.37
N ALA A 8 3.89 12.17 -8.77
CA ALA A 8 4.10 10.93 -8.02
C ALA A 8 4.85 9.90 -8.87
N THR A 9 5.67 9.06 -8.24
CA THR A 9 6.36 7.94 -8.91
C THR A 9 6.07 6.59 -8.25
N HIS A 10 5.85 5.55 -9.06
CA HIS A 10 5.60 4.17 -8.63
C HIS A 10 6.94 3.44 -8.43
N ASN A 11 7.09 2.71 -7.32
CA ASN A 11 8.33 2.04 -6.94
C ASN A 11 9.54 2.97 -7.13
N SER A 12 9.47 4.14 -6.50
CA SER A 12 10.31 5.30 -6.84
C SER A 12 11.82 5.06 -6.73
N TYR A 13 12.21 4.07 -5.93
CA TYR A 13 13.57 3.64 -5.67
C TYR A 13 14.14 2.69 -6.74
N ALA A 14 13.27 2.06 -7.55
CA ALA A 14 13.68 1.12 -8.59
C ALA A 14 14.09 1.90 -9.83
N PHE A 15 15.37 2.31 -9.90
CA PHE A 15 15.90 3.10 -11.01
C PHE A 15 17.07 2.43 -11.74
N GLY A 16 17.32 2.87 -12.98
CA GLY A 16 18.44 2.41 -13.80
C GLY A 16 18.01 1.49 -14.93
N ASN A 17 18.92 0.62 -15.40
CA ASN A 17 18.71 -0.19 -16.60
C ASN A 17 18.18 -1.62 -16.31
N ALA A 18 17.85 -1.93 -15.06
CA ALA A 18 17.30 -3.23 -14.71
C ALA A 18 15.91 -3.42 -15.35
N ILE A 19 15.57 -4.64 -15.75
CA ILE A 19 14.25 -4.97 -16.32
C ILE A 19 13.09 -4.67 -15.34
N ALA A 20 13.39 -4.68 -14.04
CA ALA A 20 12.47 -4.37 -12.96
C ALA A 20 12.54 -2.91 -12.50
N ALA A 21 13.34 -2.05 -13.17
CA ALA A 21 13.36 -0.63 -12.87
C ALA A 21 12.06 0.04 -13.35
N ASN A 22 11.51 0.93 -12.52
CA ASN A 22 10.36 1.75 -12.87
C ASN A 22 10.74 3.17 -13.27
N GLN A 23 11.94 3.61 -12.88
CA GLN A 23 12.41 4.98 -13.06
C GLN A 23 13.78 4.99 -13.77
N HIS A 24 14.12 6.10 -14.43
CA HIS A 24 15.47 6.27 -15.00
C HIS A 24 16.44 6.90 -14.00
N TYR A 25 15.92 7.63 -13.01
CA TYR A 25 16.71 8.45 -12.11
C TYR A 25 16.42 8.15 -10.64
N ASN A 26 17.43 8.36 -9.79
CA ASN A 26 17.34 8.15 -8.34
C ASN A 26 16.43 9.17 -7.64
N ILE A 27 16.13 8.91 -6.36
CA ILE A 27 15.24 9.74 -5.53
C ILE A 27 15.70 11.19 -5.45
N SER A 28 17.00 11.43 -5.26
CA SER A 28 17.56 12.78 -5.18
C SER A 28 17.37 13.59 -6.46
N THR A 29 17.39 12.95 -7.63
CA THR A 29 17.10 13.59 -8.92
C THR A 29 15.60 13.85 -9.07
N GLN A 30 14.75 12.86 -8.78
CA GLN A 30 13.30 13.03 -8.80
C GLN A 30 12.82 14.19 -7.91
N LEU A 31 13.42 14.34 -6.72
CA LEU A 31 13.16 15.45 -5.81
C LEU A 31 13.53 16.81 -6.44
N LYS A 32 14.69 16.91 -7.11
CA LYS A 32 15.10 18.12 -7.83
C LYS A 32 14.16 18.46 -8.99
N ASP A 33 13.60 17.45 -9.65
CA ASP A 33 12.67 17.60 -10.77
C ASP A 33 11.23 17.94 -10.35
N GLY A 34 10.95 17.99 -9.04
CA GLY A 34 9.65 18.41 -8.51
C GLY A 34 8.72 17.26 -8.08
N VAL A 35 9.19 16.00 -8.05
CA VAL A 35 8.42 14.88 -7.49
C VAL A 35 8.29 15.06 -5.98
N ARG A 36 7.07 14.91 -5.44
CA ARG A 36 6.79 15.07 -4.00
C ARG A 36 5.96 13.91 -3.41
N VAL A 37 5.62 12.91 -4.22
CA VAL A 37 4.92 11.71 -3.78
C VAL A 37 5.68 10.48 -4.22
N PHE A 38 6.06 9.62 -3.27
CA PHE A 38 6.87 8.43 -3.52
C PHE A 38 6.15 7.17 -3.04
N LEU A 39 5.96 6.20 -3.93
CA LEU A 39 5.44 4.87 -3.58
C LEU A 39 6.64 3.94 -3.38
N LEU A 40 6.84 3.49 -2.14
CA LEU A 40 7.96 2.66 -1.71
C LEU A 40 7.44 1.28 -1.30
N ALA A 41 7.87 0.23 -2.01
CA ALA A 41 7.58 -1.15 -1.63
C ALA A 41 8.71 -1.69 -0.76
N VAL A 42 8.33 -2.19 0.40
CA VAL A 42 9.26 -2.65 1.44
C VAL A 42 9.14 -4.16 1.61
N LEU A 43 10.29 -4.83 1.74
CA LEU A 43 10.38 -6.21 2.17
C LEU A 43 11.29 -6.35 3.39
N LYS A 44 11.20 -7.48 4.10
CA LYS A 44 12.20 -7.84 5.11
C LYS A 44 13.57 -8.02 4.47
N ASN A 45 14.62 -7.72 5.22
CA ASN A 45 15.98 -8.05 4.77
C ASN A 45 16.07 -9.54 4.42
N PRO A 46 16.63 -9.89 3.24
CA PRO A 46 16.90 -11.28 2.90
C PRO A 46 17.93 -11.93 3.85
N ASP A 47 18.79 -11.13 4.49
CA ASP A 47 19.66 -11.57 5.58
C ASP A 47 18.88 -11.58 6.90
N PRO A 48 18.55 -12.77 7.46
CA PRO A 48 17.74 -12.88 8.67
C PRO A 48 18.46 -12.37 9.92
N THR A 49 19.77 -12.07 9.85
CA THR A 49 20.53 -11.48 10.96
C THR A 49 20.35 -9.97 11.05
N LYS A 50 19.84 -9.34 9.99
CA LYS A 50 19.58 -7.90 9.93
C LYS A 50 18.12 -7.61 10.24
N SER A 51 17.87 -6.54 10.99
CA SER A 51 16.53 -6.06 11.31
C SER A 51 16.03 -4.96 10.37
N ASP A 52 16.83 -4.58 9.38
CA ASP A 52 16.47 -3.57 8.40
C ASP A 52 15.37 -4.05 7.45
N ILE A 53 14.66 -3.10 6.87
CA ILE A 53 13.74 -3.36 5.76
C ILE A 53 14.36 -2.82 4.47
N GLU A 54 14.23 -3.59 3.40
CA GLU A 54 14.83 -3.31 2.10
C GLU A 54 13.75 -2.80 1.13
N LEU A 55 14.16 -1.95 0.19
CA LEU A 55 13.31 -1.51 -0.90
C LEU A 55 13.54 -2.40 -2.12
N CYS A 56 12.61 -3.34 -2.33
CA CYS A 56 12.76 -4.39 -3.33
C CYS A 56 11.61 -4.41 -4.34
N HIS A 57 11.89 -4.68 -5.62
CA HIS A 57 10.84 -4.79 -6.64
C HIS A 57 10.31 -6.22 -6.70
N THR A 58 9.16 -6.50 -6.08
CA THR A 58 8.56 -7.85 -5.93
C THR A 58 9.37 -8.79 -5.04
N SER A 59 10.68 -8.96 -5.28
CA SER A 59 11.65 -9.66 -4.44
C SER A 59 13.00 -8.93 -4.47
N CYS A 60 13.82 -9.10 -3.43
CA CYS A 60 15.15 -8.51 -3.39
C CYS A 60 16.14 -9.20 -4.36
N GLU A 61 15.84 -10.42 -4.78
CA GLU A 61 16.60 -11.09 -5.86
C GLU A 61 16.36 -10.45 -7.22
N LEU A 62 15.14 -9.96 -7.49
CA LEU A 62 14.80 -9.34 -8.77
C LEU A 62 15.38 -7.92 -8.88
N LEU A 63 15.21 -7.11 -7.83
CA LEU A 63 15.85 -5.82 -7.67
C LEU A 63 15.83 -5.42 -6.20
N ASP A 64 17.02 -5.20 -5.64
CA ASP A 64 17.23 -4.62 -4.31
C ASP A 64 17.89 -3.24 -4.48
N ALA A 65 17.22 -2.19 -4.01
CA ALA A 65 17.74 -0.83 -4.04
C ALA A 65 18.37 -0.40 -2.70
N GLY A 66 18.55 -1.34 -1.78
CA GLY A 66 19.09 -1.11 -0.45
C GLY A 66 18.03 -0.64 0.54
N THR A 67 18.51 -0.22 1.71
CA THR A 67 17.65 -0.11 2.89
C THR A 67 16.65 1.03 2.73
N ALA A 68 15.45 0.85 3.29
CA ALA A 68 14.50 1.94 3.34
C ALA A 68 15.06 3.14 4.11
N ALA A 69 15.91 2.91 5.12
CA ALA A 69 16.57 3.96 5.88
C ALA A 69 17.45 4.87 4.99
N ASP A 70 18.23 4.31 4.05
CA ASP A 70 19.07 5.09 3.15
C ASP A 70 18.25 5.99 2.22
N THR A 71 17.17 5.43 1.65
CA THR A 71 16.24 6.22 0.82
C THR A 71 15.53 7.31 1.63
N LEU A 72 15.09 7.00 2.84
CA LEU A 72 14.48 7.97 3.73
C LEU A 72 15.47 9.06 4.17
N GLN A 73 16.75 8.73 4.34
CA GLN A 73 17.78 9.70 4.68
C GLN A 73 18.01 10.70 3.53
N ASN A 74 17.97 10.25 2.27
CA ASN A 74 18.00 11.14 1.11
C ASN A 74 16.82 12.13 1.12
N ILE A 75 15.60 11.64 1.42
CA ILE A 75 14.40 12.48 1.52
C ILE A 75 14.49 13.44 2.71
N ALA A 76 14.96 12.97 3.87
CA ALA A 76 15.13 13.78 5.07
C ALA A 76 16.14 14.91 4.83
N THR A 77 17.28 14.60 4.20
CA THR A 77 18.30 15.59 3.80
C THR A 77 17.72 16.65 2.85
N PHE A 78 16.89 16.23 1.90
CA PHE A 78 16.19 17.18 1.01
C PHE A 78 15.26 18.11 1.80
N LEU A 79 14.43 17.58 2.70
CA LEU A 79 13.50 18.37 3.53
C LEU A 79 14.22 19.32 4.48
N GLN A 80 15.37 18.93 5.03
CA GLN A 80 16.21 19.82 5.85
C GLN A 80 16.69 21.05 5.07
N ASN A 81 16.98 20.88 3.78
CA ASN A 81 17.38 21.98 2.88
C ASN A 81 16.17 22.72 2.26
N ASN A 82 14.96 22.17 2.35
CA ASN A 82 13.74 22.71 1.75
C ASN A 82 12.59 22.70 2.79
N PRO A 83 12.64 23.56 3.83
CA PRO A 83 11.76 23.44 5.00
C PRO A 83 10.27 23.71 4.73
N ASN A 84 9.93 24.28 3.57
CA ASN A 84 8.55 24.52 3.14
C ASN A 84 7.99 23.41 2.25
N ASP A 85 8.83 22.46 1.81
CA ASP A 85 8.39 21.35 0.98
C ASP A 85 7.72 20.28 1.83
N ILE A 86 6.76 19.61 1.21
CA ILE A 86 6.02 18.50 1.79
C ILE A 86 6.25 17.28 0.90
N ILE A 87 6.67 16.18 1.51
CA ILE A 87 6.84 14.88 0.83
C ILE A 87 5.85 13.89 1.43
N THR A 88 5.08 13.24 0.56
CA THR A 88 4.17 12.15 0.96
C THR A 88 4.76 10.81 0.53
N ILE A 89 4.83 9.86 1.47
CA ILE A 89 5.32 8.50 1.21
C ILE A 89 4.18 7.51 1.35
N PHE A 90 3.98 6.71 0.32
CA PHE A 90 3.06 5.59 0.28
C PHE A 90 3.84 4.29 0.49
N TRP A 91 3.65 3.66 1.64
CA TRP A 91 4.27 2.37 1.95
C TRP A 91 3.47 1.21 1.37
N ARG A 92 4.11 0.42 0.51
CA ARG A 92 3.56 -0.81 -0.05
C ARG A 92 4.17 -2.00 0.71
N ASN A 93 3.31 -2.74 1.43
CA ASN A 93 3.68 -3.89 2.27
C ASN A 93 2.74 -5.07 1.96
N TYR A 94 2.96 -5.78 0.83
CA TYR A 94 2.11 -6.92 0.42
C TYR A 94 2.57 -8.24 1.04
N PHE A 95 3.82 -8.64 0.82
CA PHE A 95 4.27 -10.03 1.04
C PHE A 95 5.14 -10.25 2.27
N SER A 96 5.52 -9.19 2.99
CA SER A 96 6.55 -9.28 4.05
C SER A 96 6.04 -9.30 5.48
N ASN A 97 4.72 -9.11 5.69
CA ASN A 97 4.10 -9.03 7.02
C ASN A 97 4.86 -8.07 7.95
N LEU A 98 5.30 -6.92 7.40
CA LEU A 98 5.99 -5.89 8.18
C LEU A 98 5.00 -5.18 9.09
N THR A 99 5.47 -4.79 10.26
CA THR A 99 4.70 -4.05 11.26
C THR A 99 4.94 -2.55 11.14
N ALA A 100 4.05 -1.76 11.73
CA ALA A 100 4.26 -0.31 11.86
C ALA A 100 5.56 0.05 12.62
N ALA A 101 6.03 -0.83 13.52
CA ALA A 101 7.27 -0.63 14.27
C ALA A 101 8.52 -0.79 13.37
N ASP A 102 8.46 -1.68 12.39
CA ASP A 102 9.56 -1.89 11.43
C ASP A 102 9.75 -0.62 10.58
N ILE A 103 8.66 -0.06 10.06
CA ILE A 103 8.68 1.21 9.30
C ILE A 103 9.18 2.36 10.19
N LYS A 104 8.71 2.43 11.45
CA LYS A 104 9.18 3.45 12.40
C LYS A 104 10.69 3.37 12.64
N THR A 105 11.22 2.16 12.78
CA THR A 105 12.66 1.92 12.96
C THR A 105 13.46 2.46 11.77
N ALA A 106 12.99 2.21 10.54
CA ALA A 106 13.63 2.77 9.34
C ALA A 106 13.57 4.31 9.29
N SER A 107 12.42 4.90 9.59
CA SER A 107 12.27 6.37 9.67
C SER A 107 13.14 7.01 10.74
N ASP A 108 13.30 6.36 11.91
CA ASP A 108 14.15 6.84 13.00
C ASP A 108 15.63 6.83 12.61
N LYS A 109 16.09 5.75 11.96
CA LYS A 109 17.46 5.65 11.44
C LYS A 109 17.79 6.77 10.43
N ALA A 110 16.78 7.25 9.71
CA ALA A 110 16.92 8.30 8.70
C ALA A 110 16.86 9.75 9.25
N ASP A 111 16.68 9.96 10.56
CA ASP A 111 16.40 11.28 11.17
C ASP A 111 15.24 12.02 10.46
N GLN A 112 14.16 11.28 10.14
CA GLN A 112 13.00 11.87 9.48
C GLN A 112 12.14 12.65 10.48
N ARG A 113 12.44 13.94 10.68
CA ARG A 113 11.85 14.78 11.73
C ARG A 113 10.37 15.15 11.54
N ARG A 114 9.82 15.04 10.33
CA ARG A 114 8.43 15.38 9.98
C ARG A 114 7.85 14.43 8.93
N PRO A 115 7.66 13.13 9.23
CA PRO A 115 7.12 12.21 8.25
C PRO A 115 5.65 12.52 8.01
N ILE A 116 5.27 12.79 6.76
CA ILE A 116 3.89 12.63 6.33
C ILE A 116 3.71 11.19 5.88
N TYR A 117 2.82 10.47 6.54
CA TYR A 117 2.63 9.05 6.30
C TYR A 117 1.15 8.69 6.19
N MET A 118 0.92 7.66 5.38
CA MET A 118 -0.37 7.07 5.15
C MET A 118 -0.51 5.80 5.99
N LEU A 119 -1.60 5.67 6.72
CA LEU A 119 -2.03 4.40 7.30
C LEU A 119 -2.86 3.66 6.27
N ASN A 120 -2.37 2.49 5.86
CA ASN A 120 -3.08 1.61 4.96
C ASN A 120 -3.79 0.49 5.74
N HIS A 121 -5.11 0.35 5.61
CA HIS A 121 -5.91 -0.66 6.33
C HIS A 121 -6.75 -1.53 5.39
N PHE A 122 -6.12 -2.12 4.38
CA PHE A 122 -6.75 -3.09 3.48
C PHE A 122 -6.76 -4.49 4.10
N LEU A 123 -7.86 -5.22 3.93
CA LEU A 123 -7.97 -6.63 4.33
C LEU A 123 -8.44 -7.47 3.14
N TYR A 124 -7.62 -8.42 2.74
CA TYR A 124 -7.88 -9.28 1.59
C TYR A 124 -8.32 -10.68 2.03
N THR A 125 -9.13 -11.33 1.20
CA THR A 125 -9.28 -12.78 1.21
C THR A 125 -8.59 -13.33 -0.03
N GLU A 126 -7.73 -14.32 0.19
CA GLU A 126 -7.08 -15.04 -0.89
C GLU A 126 -8.05 -16.06 -1.49
N VAL A 127 -8.29 -15.94 -2.80
CA VAL A 127 -8.98 -16.98 -3.58
C VAL A 127 -7.94 -17.71 -4.42
N LYS A 128 -7.86 -19.02 -4.22
CA LYS A 128 -6.98 -19.89 -5.00
C LYS A 128 -7.69 -20.27 -6.30
N SER A 129 -7.10 -19.89 -7.44
CA SER A 129 -7.56 -20.32 -8.76
C SER A 129 -6.40 -21.00 -9.50
N GLY A 130 -6.26 -22.31 -9.32
CA GLY A 130 -5.14 -23.07 -9.87
C GLY A 130 -3.80 -22.59 -9.28
N PRO A 131 -2.79 -22.23 -10.11
CA PRO A 131 -1.49 -21.77 -9.62
C PRO A 131 -1.48 -20.29 -9.20
N LEU A 132 -2.61 -19.58 -9.30
CA LEU A 132 -2.71 -18.16 -8.99
C LEU A 132 -3.44 -17.93 -7.66
N ASP A 133 -2.81 -17.20 -6.76
CA ASP A 133 -3.43 -16.63 -5.58
C ASP A 133 -3.97 -15.23 -5.92
N ILE A 134 -5.27 -15.00 -5.73
CA ILE A 134 -5.94 -13.73 -6.03
C ILE A 134 -6.39 -13.10 -4.72
N ASP A 135 -5.85 -11.93 -4.40
CA ASP A 135 -6.30 -11.09 -3.27
C ASP A 135 -7.59 -10.35 -3.64
N LEU A 136 -8.70 -10.70 -2.99
CA LEU A 136 -9.98 -10.01 -3.17
C LEU A 136 -10.29 -9.12 -1.96
N PRO A 137 -10.62 -7.83 -2.17
CA PRO A 137 -11.10 -6.97 -1.09
C PRO A 137 -12.46 -7.48 -0.60
N THR A 138 -12.60 -7.59 0.72
CA THR A 138 -13.74 -8.28 1.33
C THR A 138 -14.87 -7.34 1.71
N ARG A 139 -15.87 -7.20 0.83
CA ARG A 139 -17.03 -6.33 1.10
C ARG A 139 -17.81 -6.72 2.35
N VAL A 140 -17.90 -8.02 2.66
CA VAL A 140 -18.70 -8.56 3.77
C VAL A 140 -18.09 -8.22 5.13
N THR A 141 -16.77 -8.26 5.25
CA THR A 141 -16.05 -7.95 6.51
C THR A 141 -15.63 -6.48 6.61
N ALA A 142 -15.79 -5.70 5.54
CA ALA A 142 -15.49 -4.26 5.50
C ALA A 142 -16.13 -3.48 6.66
N ASN A 143 -17.37 -3.82 7.05
CA ASN A 143 -18.03 -3.18 8.18
C ASN A 143 -17.25 -3.39 9.50
N LEU A 144 -16.69 -4.57 9.72
CA LEU A 144 -15.89 -4.85 10.93
C LEU A 144 -14.49 -4.24 10.84
N THR A 145 -13.83 -4.35 9.67
CA THR A 145 -12.46 -3.87 9.49
C THR A 145 -12.39 -2.35 9.54
N ASN A 146 -13.31 -1.64 8.88
CA ASN A 146 -13.33 -0.18 8.83
C ASN A 146 -13.90 0.52 10.08
N SER A 147 -14.09 -0.24 11.17
CA SER A 147 -14.66 0.25 12.44
C SER A 147 -13.64 0.21 13.57
N ALA A 148 -13.88 -0.60 14.61
CA ALA A 148 -12.99 -0.73 15.76
C ALA A 148 -11.57 -1.20 15.38
N SER A 149 -11.45 -2.07 14.36
CA SER A 149 -10.16 -2.52 13.83
C SER A 149 -9.35 -1.36 13.27
N LEU A 150 -9.94 -0.56 12.38
CA LEU A 150 -9.32 0.65 11.84
C LEU A 150 -8.95 1.65 12.93
N GLN A 151 -9.84 1.90 13.89
CA GLN A 151 -9.56 2.80 15.01
C GLN A 151 -8.35 2.31 15.83
N LYS A 152 -8.29 1.00 16.14
CA LYS A 152 -7.16 0.41 16.86
C LYS A 152 -5.86 0.49 16.05
N HIS A 153 -5.92 0.28 14.73
CA HIS A 153 -4.76 0.45 13.86
C HIS A 153 -4.26 1.89 13.89
N ALA A 154 -5.15 2.87 13.74
CA ALA A 154 -4.82 4.28 13.82
C ALA A 154 -4.23 4.68 15.18
N GLN A 155 -4.77 4.16 16.29
CA GLN A 155 -4.26 4.38 17.64
C GLN A 155 -2.87 3.77 17.82
N ASN A 156 -2.64 2.57 17.28
CA ASN A 156 -1.34 1.90 17.34
C ASN A 156 -0.29 2.71 16.55
N CYS A 157 -0.59 3.09 15.31
CA CYS A 157 0.28 3.97 14.52
C CYS A 157 0.54 5.30 15.24
N THR A 158 -0.47 5.89 15.85
CA THR A 158 -0.31 7.12 16.65
C THR A 158 0.64 6.92 17.82
N THR A 159 0.52 5.79 18.51
CA THR A 159 1.36 5.46 19.67
C THR A 159 2.82 5.21 19.26
N ILE A 160 3.03 4.54 18.13
CA ILE A 160 4.35 4.20 17.60
C ILE A 160 5.04 5.46 17.05
N PHE A 161 4.36 6.23 16.21
CA PHE A 161 4.94 7.39 15.54
C PHE A 161 4.89 8.67 16.37
N LYS A 162 4.12 8.70 17.47
CA LYS A 162 3.88 9.90 18.31
C LYS A 162 3.25 11.07 17.54
N GLN A 163 2.56 10.76 16.45
CA GLN A 163 1.81 11.69 15.61
C GLN A 163 0.62 10.97 15.00
N PHE A 164 -0.41 11.69 14.56
CA PHE A 164 -1.52 11.08 13.84
C PHE A 164 -1.14 10.79 12.38
N PRO A 165 -1.72 9.73 11.75
CA PRO A 165 -1.59 9.54 10.31
C PRO A 165 -2.16 10.75 9.56
N ASN A 166 -1.50 11.17 8.49
CA ASN A 166 -1.97 12.28 7.67
C ASN A 166 -3.06 11.84 6.70
N PHE A 167 -2.98 10.58 6.25
CA PHE A 167 -3.93 9.96 5.35
C PHE A 167 -4.31 8.59 5.90
N ILE A 168 -5.59 8.24 5.79
CA ILE A 168 -6.10 6.90 6.07
C ILE A 168 -6.68 6.36 4.76
N THR A 169 -6.22 5.19 4.34
CA THR A 169 -6.77 4.49 3.18
C THR A 169 -7.44 3.19 3.60
N VAL A 170 -8.63 2.96 3.04
CA VAL A 170 -9.50 1.82 3.33
C VAL A 170 -10.15 1.34 2.04
N ASP A 171 -10.45 0.04 1.97
CA ASP A 171 -11.38 -0.49 0.96
C ASP A 171 -12.81 -0.24 1.42
N PHE A 172 -13.73 0.08 0.50
CA PHE A 172 -15.13 0.37 0.81
C PHE A 172 -15.30 1.44 1.91
N TYR A 173 -14.85 2.66 1.62
CA TYR A 173 -14.83 3.81 2.54
C TYR A 173 -16.20 4.13 3.18
N ASP A 174 -17.28 3.72 2.53
CA ASP A 174 -18.68 3.86 2.94
C ASP A 174 -19.10 2.84 4.02
N GLN A 175 -18.30 1.79 4.23
CA GLN A 175 -18.58 0.71 5.20
C GLN A 175 -17.98 1.01 6.57
N GLY A 176 -18.72 0.66 7.61
CA GLY A 176 -18.31 0.76 9.01
C GLY A 176 -19.54 0.64 9.93
N SER A 177 -19.33 0.55 11.23
CA SER A 177 -20.43 0.41 12.18
C SER A 177 -21.18 1.74 12.29
N PRO A 178 -22.48 1.71 12.58
CA PRO A 178 -23.22 2.93 12.87
C PRO A 178 -22.50 3.74 13.96
N ASN A 179 -22.17 5.00 13.65
CA ASN A 179 -21.40 5.94 14.48
C ASN A 179 -19.90 5.66 14.67
N LEU A 180 -19.37 4.52 14.20
CA LEU A 180 -17.92 4.24 14.21
C LEU A 180 -17.49 3.70 12.83
N ASN A 181 -17.04 4.60 11.97
CA ASN A 181 -16.68 4.33 10.57
C ASN A 181 -15.47 5.21 10.16
N PRO A 182 -14.91 5.05 8.95
CA PRO A 182 -13.72 5.77 8.52
C PRO A 182 -13.83 7.29 8.71
N PHE A 183 -14.98 7.89 8.38
CA PHE A 183 -15.18 9.33 8.50
C PHE A 183 -15.30 9.80 9.95
N SER A 184 -16.01 9.06 10.81
CA SER A 184 -16.09 9.43 12.23
C SER A 184 -14.74 9.30 12.93
N ILE A 185 -13.93 8.32 12.53
CA ILE A 185 -12.55 8.17 13.00
C ILE A 185 -11.70 9.37 12.56
N VAL A 186 -11.69 9.73 11.28
CA VAL A 186 -10.95 10.89 10.76
C VAL A 186 -11.40 12.20 11.43
N ALA A 187 -12.71 12.40 11.60
CA ALA A 187 -13.25 13.58 12.27
C ALA A 187 -12.77 13.68 13.73
N ASN A 188 -12.77 12.58 14.47
CA ASN A 188 -12.25 12.52 15.83
C ASN A 188 -10.75 12.90 15.90
N TYR A 189 -9.93 12.40 14.97
CA TYR A 189 -8.51 12.77 14.90
C TYR A 189 -8.29 14.25 14.53
N ASN A 190 -9.23 14.84 13.80
CA ASN A 190 -9.22 16.27 13.46
C ASN A 190 -9.89 17.16 14.53
N GLY A 191 -10.40 16.59 15.63
CA GLY A 191 -11.09 17.34 16.68
C GLY A 191 -12.41 17.97 16.24
N VAL A 192 -13.05 17.45 15.19
CA VAL A 192 -14.33 17.96 14.67
C VAL A 192 -15.44 16.93 14.89
N GLN A 193 -16.67 17.42 15.07
CA GLN A 193 -17.84 16.55 15.16
C GLN A 193 -18.17 15.99 13.78
N TYR A 194 -18.35 14.68 13.69
CA TYR A 194 -18.80 14.05 12.45
C TYR A 194 -20.32 14.11 12.34
N THR A 195 -20.81 14.69 11.24
CA THR A 195 -22.22 14.58 10.85
C THR A 195 -22.33 13.52 9.74
N PRO A 196 -23.01 12.38 9.98
CA PRO A 196 -23.15 11.34 8.98
C PRO A 196 -23.74 11.85 7.67
N THR A 197 -23.08 11.52 6.56
CA THR A 197 -23.59 11.80 5.20
C THR A 197 -24.36 10.59 4.67
N THR A 198 -25.06 10.75 3.55
CA THR A 198 -25.84 9.67 2.90
C THR A 198 -25.04 8.38 2.68
N TYR A 199 -23.76 8.50 2.31
CA TYR A 199 -22.89 7.36 2.01
C TYR A 199 -21.77 7.15 3.04
N GLY A 200 -21.51 8.11 3.93
CA GLY A 200 -20.49 8.01 4.97
C GLY A 200 -21.02 7.62 6.35
N ASN A 201 -22.27 7.18 6.45
CA ASN A 201 -22.90 6.84 7.72
C ASN A 201 -22.56 5.41 8.20
N GLY A 202 -21.82 4.62 7.42
CA GLY A 202 -21.54 3.21 7.70
C GLY A 202 -22.69 2.26 7.37
N VAL A 203 -23.80 2.78 6.83
CA VAL A 203 -24.98 2.00 6.47
C VAL A 203 -25.11 1.98 4.96
N LEU A 204 -25.10 0.79 4.37
CA LEU A 204 -25.43 0.64 2.95
C LEU A 204 -26.88 1.09 2.72
N PRO A 205 -27.14 2.08 1.85
CA PRO A 205 -28.49 2.38 1.42
C PRO A 205 -29.07 1.13 0.74
N ASN A 206 -30.22 0.65 1.23
CA ASN A 206 -31.04 -0.46 0.72
C ASN A 206 -30.41 -1.26 -0.43
N ASP A 207 -29.66 -2.30 -0.05
CA ASP A 207 -29.32 -3.48 -0.83
C ASP A 207 -28.95 -3.33 -2.32
N ILE A 208 -27.64 -3.28 -2.58
CA ILE A 208 -27.04 -4.09 -3.66
C ILE A 208 -26.35 -5.32 -3.02
N ALA A 209 -26.80 -5.76 -1.84
CA ALA A 209 -26.23 -6.88 -1.10
C ALA A 209 -27.19 -8.08 -0.96
N THR A 210 -28.44 -7.98 -1.44
CA THR A 210 -29.39 -9.10 -1.46
C THR A 210 -29.63 -9.71 -2.85
N SER A 211 -28.98 -9.22 -3.91
CA SER A 211 -28.96 -9.92 -5.21
C SER A 211 -27.67 -10.72 -5.36
N ASN A 212 -27.75 -11.99 -5.00
CA ASN A 212 -26.76 -13.04 -5.24
C ASN A 212 -25.39 -12.78 -4.59
N SER A 213 -25.17 -13.43 -3.45
CA SER A 213 -23.94 -14.19 -3.31
C SER A 213 -23.81 -15.02 -4.59
N ALA A 214 -23.03 -14.54 -5.57
CA ALA A 214 -22.38 -15.45 -6.46
C ALA A 214 -21.51 -16.31 -5.54
N LYS A 215 -22.11 -17.40 -5.05
CA LYS A 215 -21.35 -18.61 -4.85
C LYS A 215 -20.58 -18.73 -6.16
N ILE A 216 -19.26 -18.54 -6.10
CA ILE A 216 -18.41 -19.16 -7.10
C ILE A 216 -18.58 -20.65 -6.81
N ASP A 217 -19.68 -21.20 -7.31
CA ASP A 217 -19.91 -22.61 -7.37
C ASP A 217 -18.95 -23.05 -8.47
N LEU A 218 -17.78 -23.53 -8.06
CA LEU A 218 -16.87 -24.23 -8.94
C LEU A 218 -17.49 -25.61 -9.23
N GLN A 219 -18.71 -25.61 -9.80
CA GLN A 219 -19.36 -26.79 -10.26
C GLN A 219 -18.59 -27.28 -11.47
N THR A 220 -17.84 -28.34 -11.24
CA THR A 220 -17.30 -29.27 -12.22
C THR A 220 -18.29 -29.47 -13.38
N SER A 221 -18.03 -28.84 -14.51
CA SER A 221 -18.73 -29.11 -15.76
C SER A 221 -17.70 -29.33 -16.85
N LEU A 222 -17.52 -30.61 -17.16
CA LEU A 222 -16.88 -31.10 -18.38
C LEU A 222 -17.60 -30.48 -19.57
N PHE A 223 -16.97 -29.49 -20.23
CA PHE A 223 -17.31 -29.15 -21.60
C PHE A 223 -16.08 -29.33 -22.48
N THR A 224 -16.08 -30.47 -23.15
CA THR A 224 -15.35 -30.76 -24.38
C THR A 224 -15.55 -29.63 -25.39
N ALA A 225 -14.46 -28.97 -25.76
CA ALA A 225 -14.32 -28.31 -27.05
C ALA A 225 -12.92 -28.60 -27.60
N PHE A 226 -12.80 -29.73 -28.29
CA PHE A 226 -11.80 -29.89 -29.33
C PHE A 226 -12.03 -28.77 -30.36
N VAL A 227 -11.05 -27.88 -30.58
CA VAL A 227 -10.57 -27.52 -31.93
C VAL A 227 -9.13 -26.96 -31.81
N SER A 228 -8.22 -27.75 -32.40
CA SER A 228 -6.95 -27.42 -33.07
C SER A 228 -5.80 -26.74 -32.30
N LEU A 229 -4.85 -27.58 -31.89
CA LEU A 229 -3.54 -27.69 -32.54
C LEU A 229 -2.79 -26.37 -32.86
N LEU A 230 -1.96 -25.91 -31.93
CA LEU A 230 -0.55 -25.66 -32.28
C LEU A 230 0.33 -25.87 -31.04
N ILE A 231 0.86 -27.09 -30.96
CA ILE A 231 2.06 -27.40 -30.20
C ILE A 231 3.21 -26.68 -30.91
N VAL A 232 3.81 -25.69 -30.25
CA VAL A 232 5.24 -25.41 -30.44
C VAL A 232 5.87 -25.46 -29.06
N PHE A 233 6.26 -26.67 -28.71
CA PHE A 233 7.23 -26.93 -27.67
C PHE A 233 8.64 -26.71 -28.25
N ILE A 234 9.54 -26.23 -27.38
CA ILE A 234 10.96 -26.59 -27.28
C ILE A 234 12.03 -25.63 -27.87
N PHE A 235 12.69 -24.95 -26.90
CA PHE A 235 14.12 -24.67 -26.70
C PHE A 235 14.98 -23.99 -27.78
N ALA A 236 15.62 -22.88 -27.39
CA ALA A 236 17.06 -22.61 -27.59
C ALA A 236 17.48 -21.50 -26.59
N VAL A 237 18.21 -21.79 -25.50
CA VAL A 237 19.67 -22.06 -25.36
C VAL A 237 20.37 -20.84 -24.75
N VAL A 238 21.00 -21.13 -23.61
CA VAL A 238 21.99 -20.33 -22.87
C VAL A 238 23.29 -20.25 -23.69
N GLU A 239 24.03 -19.14 -23.49
CA GLU A 239 25.41 -18.83 -23.92
C GLU A 239 25.66 -18.37 -25.37
N LEU A 240 26.03 -17.08 -25.51
CA LEU A 240 27.43 -16.65 -25.63
C LEU A 240 27.68 -15.45 -24.70
#